data_AF-A0A965H1F9-F1
#
_entry.id   AF-A0A965H1F9-F1
#
_cell.length_a   1.000
_cell.length_b   1.000
_cell.length_c   1.000
_cell.angle_alpha   90.00
_cell.angle_beta   90.00
_cell.angle_gamma   90.00
#
_symmetry.space_group_name_H-M   'P 1'
#
loop_
_entity.id
_entity.type
_entity.pdbx_description
1 polymer ?
#
loop_
_entity_poly.entity_id
_entity_poly.type
_entity_poly.pdbx_seq_one_letter_code
_entity_poly.pdbx_strand_id
1 'polypeptide(L)'
;MRRDSRHERGAAIVSVLVLVSIATLLVASLFWRQHLATRSVQNRFASAQLRWIETAVLDWAAVVLRSDQSSSGQVDHLQETWAVPVAETRLDETVTAGARISGSTRSALIAGQIFDAQGRLNLSNLVHEGKPVEKQAAAFRRLLALLGLPPELESTLTRRLLESYPAPAAAADQGAGGATGSAAVPAAGSAGA
;
A
#
# COMPACT_ATOMS: atom_id res chain seq x y z
N MET A 1 -5.50 -14.33 -84.66
CA MET A 1 -5.07 -14.62 -83.27
C MET A 1 -5.84 -13.72 -82.31
N ARG A 2 -6.99 -14.17 -81.79
CA ARG A 2 -7.74 -13.46 -80.75
C ARG A 2 -7.27 -14.03 -79.41
N ARG A 3 -6.52 -13.24 -78.63
CA ARG A 3 -6.06 -13.62 -77.29
C ARG A 3 -7.17 -13.33 -76.28
N ASP A 4 -7.42 -14.30 -75.41
CA ASP A 4 -8.51 -14.36 -74.45
C ASP A 4 -8.44 -13.30 -73.34
N SER A 5 -9.23 -12.22 -73.45
CA SER A 5 -9.42 -11.21 -72.39
C SER A 5 -10.42 -11.63 -71.29
N ARG A 6 -10.84 -12.90 -71.24
CA ARG A 6 -11.76 -13.43 -70.21
C ARG A 6 -11.04 -13.88 -68.93
N HIS A 7 -9.73 -14.14 -68.99
CA HIS A 7 -8.96 -14.63 -67.84
C HIS A 7 -8.54 -13.52 -66.85
N GLU A 8 -8.40 -12.27 -67.29
CA GLU A 8 -7.97 -11.17 -66.42
C GLU A 8 -9.07 -10.68 -65.46
N ARG A 9 -10.34 -10.85 -65.83
CA ARG A 9 -11.49 -10.42 -65.01
C ARG A 9 -11.67 -11.30 -63.76
N GLY A 10 -11.34 -12.59 -63.83
CA GLY A 10 -11.38 -13.49 -62.67
C GLY A 10 -10.30 -13.14 -61.64
N ALA A 11 -9.08 -12.86 -62.11
CA ALA A 11 -7.96 -12.49 -61.25
C ALA A 11 -8.19 -11.15 -60.52
N ALA A 12 -8.79 -10.16 -61.18
CA ALA A 12 -9.12 -8.87 -60.59
C ALA A 12 -10.18 -8.97 -59.48
N ILE A 13 -11.19 -9.83 -59.64
CA ILE A 13 -12.22 -10.02 -58.60
C ILE A 13 -11.61 -10.69 -57.37
N VAL A 14 -10.75 -11.70 -57.56
CA VAL A 14 -10.07 -12.38 -56.45
C VAL A 14 -9.13 -11.44 -55.70
N SER A 15 -8.35 -10.60 -56.39
CA SER A 15 -7.45 -9.63 -55.73
C SER A 15 -8.21 -8.57 -54.94
N VAL A 16 -9.34 -8.08 -55.47
CA VAL A 16 -10.21 -7.14 -54.75
C VAL A 16 -10.82 -7.79 -53.51
N LEU A 17 -11.31 -9.03 -53.60
CA LEU A 17 -11.86 -9.75 -52.44
C LEU A 17 -10.80 -9.97 -51.36
N VAL A 18 -9.57 -10.30 -51.74
CA VAL A 18 -8.44 -10.44 -50.81
C VAL A 18 -8.12 -9.10 -50.13
N LEU A 19 -8.02 -8.00 -50.91
CA LEU A 19 -7.74 -6.67 -50.37
C LEU A 19 -8.81 -6.22 -49.37
N VAL A 20 -10.08 -6.38 -49.73
CA VAL A 20 -11.21 -6.03 -48.86
C VAL A 20 -11.19 -6.87 -47.58
N SER A 21 -10.98 -8.18 -47.70
CA SER A 21 -10.89 -9.08 -46.53
C SER A 21 -9.76 -8.66 -45.58
N ILE A 22 -8.56 -8.36 -46.12
CA ILE A 22 -7.44 -7.86 -45.32
C ILE A 22 -7.78 -6.53 -44.67
N ALA A 23 -8.38 -5.59 -45.40
CA ALA A 23 -8.79 -4.30 -44.86
C ALA A 23 -9.81 -4.46 -43.71
N THR A 24 -10.80 -5.34 -43.87
CA THR A 24 -11.80 -5.66 -42.84
C THR A 24 -11.14 -6.26 -41.59
N LEU A 25 -10.19 -7.19 -41.75
CA LEU A 25 -9.46 -7.79 -40.62
C LEU A 25 -8.62 -6.75 -39.85
N LEU A 26 -7.97 -5.83 -40.56
CA LEU A 26 -7.20 -4.75 -39.93
C LEU A 26 -8.10 -3.82 -39.11
N VAL A 27 -9.24 -3.42 -39.66
CA VAL A 27 -10.22 -2.56 -38.96
C VAL A 27 -10.81 -3.29 -37.74
N ALA A 28 -11.15 -4.57 -37.86
CA ALA A 28 -11.65 -5.37 -36.74
C ALA A 28 -10.63 -5.48 -35.60
N SER A 29 -9.34 -5.69 -35.94
CA SER A 29 -8.24 -5.73 -34.96
C SER A 29 -8.04 -4.39 -34.25
N LEU A 30 -8.15 -3.27 -34.97
CA LEU A 30 -8.07 -1.93 -34.37
C LEU A 30 -9.23 -1.68 -33.40
N PHE A 31 -10.45 -2.02 -33.79
CA PHE A 31 -11.63 -1.85 -32.95
C PHE A 31 -11.54 -2.69 -31.65
N TRP A 32 -11.01 -3.90 -31.75
CA TRP A 32 -10.75 -4.74 -30.57
C TRP A 32 -9.72 -4.11 -29.62
N ARG A 33 -8.62 -3.58 -30.15
CA ARG A 33 -7.60 -2.87 -29.36
C ARG A 33 -8.17 -1.63 -28.67
N GLN A 34 -8.99 -0.86 -29.39
CA GLN A 34 -9.67 0.31 -28.84
C GLN A 34 -10.59 -0.10 -27.67
N HIS A 35 -11.38 -1.17 -27.84
CA HIS A 35 -12.25 -1.69 -26.79
C HIS A 35 -11.47 -2.12 -25.55
N LEU A 36 -10.36 -2.83 -25.72
CA LEU A 36 -9.47 -3.21 -24.62
C LEU A 36 -8.86 -2.00 -23.90
N ALA A 37 -8.43 -0.99 -24.67
CA ALA A 37 -7.90 0.25 -24.10
C ALA A 37 -8.93 0.96 -23.22
N THR A 38 -10.18 1.11 -23.70
CA THR A 38 -11.28 1.71 -22.93
C THR A 38 -11.54 0.97 -21.63
N ARG A 39 -11.61 -0.38 -21.66
CA ARG A 39 -11.79 -1.20 -20.45
C ARG A 39 -10.67 -1.00 -19.44
N SER A 40 -9.41 -0.92 -19.90
CA SER A 40 -8.28 -0.70 -19.00
C SER A 40 -8.35 0.66 -18.29
N VAL A 41 -8.80 1.69 -19.00
CA VAL A 41 -8.98 3.05 -18.47
C VAL A 41 -10.10 3.08 -17.44
N GLN A 42 -11.24 2.42 -17.71
CA GLN A 42 -12.34 2.29 -16.75
C GLN A 42 -11.90 1.59 -15.45
N ASN A 43 -11.13 0.51 -15.56
CA ASN A 43 -10.58 -0.17 -14.37
C ASN A 43 -9.63 0.73 -13.58
N ARG A 44 -8.77 1.50 -14.27
CA ARG A 44 -7.86 2.45 -13.61
C ARG A 44 -8.62 3.53 -12.86
N PHE A 45 -9.67 4.09 -13.44
CA PHE A 45 -10.52 5.07 -12.78
C PHE A 45 -11.23 4.47 -11.56
N ALA A 46 -11.79 3.26 -11.66
CA ALA A 46 -12.42 2.58 -10.53
C ALA A 46 -11.42 2.33 -9.37
N SER A 47 -10.20 1.87 -9.67
CA SER A 47 -9.16 1.69 -8.64
C SER A 47 -8.70 3.02 -8.03
N ALA A 48 -8.64 4.10 -8.81
CA ALA A 48 -8.30 5.42 -8.29
C ALA A 48 -9.38 5.95 -7.34
N GLN A 49 -10.66 5.70 -7.65
CA GLN A 49 -11.77 6.05 -6.78
C GLN A 49 -11.71 5.28 -5.45
N LEU A 50 -11.38 3.99 -5.47
CA LEU A 50 -11.25 3.21 -4.23
C LEU A 50 -10.13 3.74 -3.33
N ARG A 51 -8.95 4.05 -3.90
CA ARG A 51 -7.85 4.66 -3.14
C ARG A 51 -8.20 6.03 -2.57
N TRP A 52 -8.95 6.83 -3.32
CA TRP A 52 -9.40 8.13 -2.82
C TRP A 52 -10.35 7.99 -1.62
N ILE A 53 -11.30 7.04 -1.70
CA ILE A 53 -12.22 6.72 -0.60
C ILE A 53 -11.43 6.20 0.62
N GLU A 54 -10.44 5.32 0.41
CA GLU A 54 -9.58 4.82 1.49
C GLU A 54 -8.88 5.95 2.24
N THR A 55 -8.24 6.87 1.52
CA THR A 55 -7.59 8.03 2.13
C THR A 55 -8.58 8.94 2.85
N ALA A 56 -9.77 9.16 2.27
CA ALA A 56 -10.81 9.99 2.89
C ALA A 56 -11.31 9.38 4.22
N VAL A 57 -11.45 8.06 4.30
CA VAL A 57 -11.83 7.36 5.54
C VAL A 57 -10.74 7.49 6.60
N LEU A 58 -9.47 7.38 6.21
CA LEU A 58 -8.34 7.58 7.13
C LEU A 58 -8.24 9.02 7.64
N ASP A 59 -8.48 10.01 6.78
CA ASP A 59 -8.50 11.42 7.18
C ASP A 59 -9.64 11.72 8.15
N TRP A 60 -10.84 11.18 7.87
CA TRP A 60 -11.96 11.25 8.80
C TRP A 60 -11.64 10.63 10.16
N ALA A 61 -11.03 9.43 10.18
CA ALA A 61 -10.60 8.79 11.42
C ALA A 61 -9.58 9.64 12.18
N ALA A 62 -8.62 10.26 11.48
CA ALA A 62 -7.64 11.16 12.09
C ALA A 62 -8.30 12.42 12.69
N VAL A 63 -9.33 12.97 12.06
CA VAL A 63 -10.11 14.09 12.61
C VAL A 63 -10.85 13.68 13.87
N VAL A 64 -11.50 12.51 13.89
CA VAL A 64 -12.18 11.98 15.08
C VAL A 64 -11.19 11.82 16.24
N LEU A 65 -10.04 11.20 16.00
CA LEU A 65 -9.01 11.02 17.03
C LEU A 65 -8.43 12.36 17.52
N ARG A 66 -8.24 13.35 16.63
CA ARG A 66 -7.77 14.68 17.04
C ARG A 66 -8.80 15.44 17.87
N SER A 67 -10.08 15.31 17.52
CA SER A 67 -11.19 15.87 18.29
C SER A 67 -11.25 15.25 19.68
N ASP A 68 -11.03 13.93 19.77
CA ASP A 68 -10.99 13.20 21.03
C ASP A 68 -9.81 13.64 21.90
N GLN A 69 -8.59 13.70 21.34
CA GLN A 69 -7.41 14.20 22.04
C GLN A 69 -7.63 15.59 22.65
N SER A 70 -8.35 16.48 21.95
CA SER A 70 -8.66 17.81 22.45
C SER A 70 -9.70 17.83 23.59
N SER A 71 -10.49 16.76 23.73
CA SER A 71 -11.63 16.67 24.66
C SER A 71 -11.34 15.79 25.89
N SER A 72 -10.66 14.65 25.69
CA SER A 72 -10.47 13.57 26.67
C SER A 72 -9.15 13.67 27.46
N GLY A 73 -8.17 14.44 26.96
CA GLY A 73 -6.87 14.62 27.63
C GLY A 73 -5.89 13.47 27.36
N GLN A 74 -5.28 12.90 28.42
CA GLN A 74 -4.24 11.85 28.33
C GLN A 74 -4.73 10.42 28.59
N VAL A 75 -6.03 10.23 28.82
CA VAL A 75 -6.61 8.92 29.13
C VAL A 75 -7.51 8.53 27.98
N ASP A 76 -7.27 7.35 27.41
CA ASP A 76 -8.11 6.77 26.36
C ASP A 76 -8.95 5.63 26.93
N HIS A 77 -10.24 5.57 26.59
CA HIS A 77 -11.14 4.49 27.03
C HIS A 77 -12.26 4.17 26.04
N LEU A 78 -12.81 2.95 26.12
CA LEU A 78 -13.82 2.42 25.19
C LEU A 78 -15.18 3.16 25.17
N GLN A 79 -15.40 4.15 26.04
CA GLN A 79 -16.61 4.98 26.07
C GLN A 79 -16.48 6.28 25.26
N GLU A 80 -15.34 6.48 24.59
CA GLU A 80 -15.08 7.63 23.72
C GLU A 80 -15.69 7.47 22.32
N THR A 81 -15.77 8.59 21.60
CA THR A 81 -16.42 8.66 20.29
C THR A 81 -15.71 7.79 19.24
N TRP A 82 -14.38 7.63 19.35
CA TRP A 82 -13.61 6.81 18.41
C TRP A 82 -13.91 5.30 18.55
N ALA A 83 -14.32 4.84 19.75
CA ALA A 83 -14.55 3.42 20.02
C ALA A 83 -15.94 2.95 19.55
N VAL A 84 -16.84 3.89 19.21
CA VAL A 84 -18.19 3.59 18.72
C VAL A 84 -18.11 3.14 17.25
N PRO A 85 -18.63 1.95 16.90
CA PRO A 85 -18.61 1.48 15.52
C PRO A 85 -19.49 2.37 14.63
N VAL A 86 -18.95 2.74 13.48
CA VAL A 86 -19.69 3.47 12.46
C VAL A 86 -20.56 2.47 11.71
N ALA A 87 -21.88 2.61 11.91
CA ALA A 87 -22.87 1.81 11.20
C ALA A 87 -22.76 2.01 9.67
N GLU A 88 -23.29 1.05 8.90
CA GLU A 88 -23.30 1.12 7.43
C GLU A 88 -23.98 2.41 6.96
N THR A 89 -23.17 3.37 6.51
CA THR A 89 -23.62 4.63 5.92
C THR A 89 -23.61 4.48 4.41
N ARG A 90 -24.69 4.92 3.77
CA ARG A 90 -24.77 4.98 2.31
C ARG A 90 -23.87 6.10 1.81
N LEU A 91 -22.94 5.77 0.93
CA LEU A 91 -22.06 6.74 0.31
C LEU A 91 -22.84 7.46 -0.78
N ASP A 92 -23.32 8.66 -0.46
CA ASP A 92 -23.97 9.54 -1.42
C ASP A 92 -22.94 10.50 -2.07
N GLU A 93 -23.32 11.13 -3.19
CA GLU A 93 -22.46 12.03 -3.98
C GLU A 93 -21.94 13.22 -3.15
N THR A 94 -22.67 13.58 -2.08
CA THR A 94 -22.32 14.62 -1.09
C THR A 94 -21.20 14.22 -0.14
N VAL A 95 -21.09 12.94 0.23
CA VAL A 95 -20.05 12.43 1.14
C VAL A 95 -18.73 12.20 0.41
N THR A 96 -18.80 12.03 -0.91
CA THR A 96 -17.64 11.66 -1.76
C THR A 96 -17.01 12.87 -2.47
N ALA A 97 -17.25 14.10 -2.00
CA ALA A 97 -16.77 15.34 -2.62
C ALA A 97 -16.98 15.40 -4.15
N GLY A 98 -18.11 14.85 -4.64
CA GLY A 98 -18.43 14.81 -6.07
C GLY A 98 -17.89 13.60 -6.86
N ALA A 99 -17.29 12.60 -6.22
CA ALA A 99 -16.98 11.35 -6.93
C ALA A 99 -18.29 10.59 -7.23
N ARG A 100 -18.62 10.48 -8.50
CA ARG A 100 -19.83 9.78 -8.96
C ARG A 100 -19.72 8.28 -8.65
N ILE A 101 -20.49 7.83 -7.67
CA ILE A 101 -20.77 6.40 -7.44
C ILE A 101 -22.10 6.02 -8.13
N SER A 102 -22.89 7.03 -8.55
CA SER A 102 -24.15 6.91 -9.29
C SER A 102 -23.93 6.53 -10.76
N GLY A 103 -23.48 5.30 -10.98
CA GLY A 103 -23.58 4.60 -12.27
C GLY A 103 -23.94 3.12 -12.11
N SER A 104 -24.06 2.65 -10.88
CA SER A 104 -24.36 1.27 -10.52
C SER A 104 -25.59 1.26 -9.63
N THR A 105 -26.55 0.38 -9.91
CA THR A 105 -27.75 0.09 -9.10
C THR A 105 -27.44 -0.37 -7.65
N ARG A 106 -26.19 -0.24 -7.20
CA ARG A 106 -25.69 -0.64 -5.89
C ARG A 106 -25.25 0.60 -5.11
N SER A 107 -25.98 0.90 -4.04
CA SER A 107 -25.52 1.82 -3.00
C SER A 107 -24.18 1.31 -2.48
N ALA A 108 -23.11 2.11 -2.57
CA ALA A 108 -21.90 1.83 -1.81
C ALA A 108 -22.20 2.08 -0.33
N LEU A 109 -21.76 1.16 0.52
CA LEU A 109 -21.92 1.22 1.97
C LEU A 109 -20.52 1.32 2.57
N ILE A 110 -20.32 2.23 3.51
CA ILE A 110 -19.12 2.30 4.33
C ILE A 110 -19.50 1.98 5.77
N ALA A 111 -18.80 1.00 6.34
CA ALA A 111 -18.80 0.71 7.76
C ALA A 111 -17.35 0.66 8.25
N GLY A 112 -17.13 0.99 9.52
CA GLY A 112 -15.80 1.02 10.08
C GLY A 112 -15.82 0.98 11.60
N GLN A 113 -14.72 0.51 12.18
CA GLN A 113 -14.50 0.53 13.61
C GLN A 113 -13.02 0.81 13.87
N ILE A 114 -12.75 1.64 14.87
CA ILE A 114 -11.40 1.93 15.34
C ILE A 114 -11.16 1.06 16.59
N PHE A 115 -9.98 0.46 16.67
CA PHE A 115 -9.55 -0.33 17.82
C PHE A 115 -8.25 0.22 18.35
N ASP A 116 -8.14 0.29 19.67
CA ASP A 116 -6.86 0.54 20.31
C ASP A 116 -5.93 -0.67 20.13
N ALA A 117 -4.77 -0.42 19.51
CA ALA A 117 -3.73 -1.41 19.33
C ALA A 117 -2.94 -1.67 20.63
N GLN A 118 -2.90 -0.71 21.56
CA GLN A 118 -2.21 -0.81 22.85
C GLN A 118 -2.95 -1.70 23.85
N GLY A 119 -4.25 -1.96 23.64
CA GLY A 119 -5.01 -2.98 24.36
C GLY A 119 -4.59 -4.43 24.08
N ARG A 120 -3.64 -4.66 23.15
CA ARG A 120 -3.14 -6.00 22.79
C ARG A 120 -1.70 -6.19 23.27
N LEU A 121 -1.32 -7.46 23.49
CA LEU A 121 0.07 -7.79 23.85
C LEU A 121 0.99 -7.53 22.65
N ASN A 122 1.89 -6.56 22.78
CA ASN A 122 2.86 -6.26 21.75
C ASN A 122 4.00 -7.29 21.74
N LEU A 123 4.03 -8.12 20.70
CA LEU A 123 5.04 -9.16 20.51
C LEU A 123 6.45 -8.60 20.28
N SER A 124 6.59 -7.38 19.77
CA SER A 124 7.93 -6.77 19.61
C SER A 124 8.62 -6.54 20.95
N ASN A 125 7.85 -6.42 22.04
CA ASN A 125 8.41 -6.20 23.38
C ASN A 125 9.06 -7.47 23.97
N LEU A 126 8.91 -8.64 23.34
CA LEU A 126 9.60 -9.87 23.76
C LEU A 126 11.12 -9.74 23.66
N VAL A 127 11.61 -8.90 22.75
CA VAL A 127 13.04 -8.65 22.54
C VAL A 127 13.29 -7.16 22.62
N HIS A 128 14.26 -6.75 23.44
CA HIS A 128 14.69 -5.36 23.56
C HIS A 128 16.21 -5.30 23.47
N GLU A 129 16.74 -4.42 22.61
CA GLU A 129 18.19 -4.30 22.36
C GLU A 129 18.87 -5.64 22.02
N GLY A 130 18.18 -6.48 21.25
CA GLY A 130 18.68 -7.80 20.86
C GLY A 130 18.75 -8.82 22.01
N LYS A 131 18.07 -8.56 23.13
CA LYS A 131 18.00 -9.46 24.29
C LYS A 131 16.55 -9.81 24.63
N PRO A 132 16.25 -11.07 24.99
CA PRO A 132 14.93 -11.44 25.50
C PRO A 132 14.58 -10.71 26.80
N VAL A 133 13.32 -10.26 26.91
CA VAL A 133 12.80 -9.63 28.12
C VAL A 133 11.91 -10.62 28.88
N GLU A 134 12.45 -11.19 29.97
CA GLU A 134 11.77 -12.26 30.73
C GLU A 134 10.38 -11.86 31.25
N LYS A 135 10.20 -10.60 31.67
CA LYS A 135 8.90 -10.09 32.11
C LYS A 135 7.83 -10.22 31.01
N GLN A 136 8.20 -9.93 29.76
CA GLN A 136 7.28 -10.01 28.62
C GLN A 136 7.07 -11.46 28.17
N ALA A 137 8.12 -12.29 28.20
CA ALA A 137 8.01 -13.72 27.96
C ALA A 137 7.07 -14.40 28.99
N ALA A 138 7.17 -14.04 30.28
CA ALA A 138 6.26 -14.53 31.31
C ALA A 138 4.81 -14.11 31.07
N ALA A 139 4.58 -12.84 30.69
CA ALA A 139 3.24 -12.36 30.34
C ALA A 139 2.67 -13.10 29.12
N PHE A 140 3.49 -13.36 28.10
CA PHE A 140 3.06 -14.10 26.92
C PHE A 140 2.77 -15.57 27.22
N ARG A 141 3.59 -16.26 28.04
CA ARG A 141 3.30 -17.62 28.52
C ARG A 141 1.98 -17.69 29.28
N ARG A 142 1.67 -16.69 30.12
CA ARG A 142 0.38 -16.59 30.80
C ARG A 142 -0.77 -16.45 29.81
N LEU A 143 -0.61 -15.63 28.76
CA LEU A 143 -1.61 -15.49 27.70
C LEU A 143 -1.82 -16.81 26.95
N LEU A 144 -0.74 -17.51 26.58
CA LEU A 144 -0.81 -18.82 25.93
C LEU A 144 -1.55 -19.84 26.80
N ALA A 145 -1.28 -19.87 28.10
CA ALA A 145 -1.98 -20.74 29.04
C ALA A 145 -3.49 -20.43 29.13
N LEU A 146 -3.87 -19.15 29.15
CA LEU A 146 -5.29 -18.74 29.15
C LEU A 146 -6.01 -19.13 27.85
N LEU A 147 -5.30 -19.15 26.73
CA LEU A 147 -5.83 -19.54 25.43
C LEU A 147 -5.76 -21.05 25.16
N GLY A 148 -5.22 -21.85 26.10
CA GLY A 148 -5.01 -23.29 25.90
C GLY A 148 -3.98 -23.63 24.82
N LEU A 149 -3.05 -22.71 24.53
CA LEU A 149 -2.01 -22.87 23.52
C LEU A 149 -0.71 -23.45 24.11
N PRO A 150 0.11 -24.15 23.30
CA PRO A 150 1.39 -24.70 23.76
C PRO A 150 2.35 -23.61 24.25
N PRO A 151 2.99 -23.78 25.42
CA PRO A 151 3.93 -22.78 25.97
C PRO A 151 5.22 -22.66 25.15
N GLU A 152 5.59 -23.68 24.37
CA GLU A 152 6.77 -23.69 23.49
C GLU A 152 6.72 -22.65 22.36
N LEU A 153 5.54 -22.10 22.08
CA LEU A 153 5.37 -21.02 21.11
C LEU A 153 6.10 -19.74 21.53
N GLU A 154 6.20 -19.47 22.83
CA GLU A 154 6.94 -18.31 23.34
C GLU A 154 8.41 -18.40 22.95
N SER A 155 9.10 -19.47 23.31
CA SER A 155 10.53 -19.62 23.02
C SER A 155 10.81 -19.65 21.51
N THR A 156 9.92 -20.26 20.73
CA THR A 156 10.02 -20.29 19.27
C THR A 156 9.89 -18.90 18.66
N LEU A 157 8.91 -18.11 19.09
CA LEU A 157 8.72 -16.74 18.60
C LEU A 157 9.86 -15.82 19.05
N THR A 158 10.26 -15.87 20.33
CA THR A 158 11.37 -15.08 20.86
C THR A 158 12.66 -15.33 20.07
N ARG A 159 12.95 -16.60 19.72
CA ARG A 159 14.08 -16.97 18.87
C ARG A 159 13.99 -16.34 17.48
N ARG A 160 12.84 -16.46 16.81
CA ARG A 160 12.64 -15.88 15.47
C ARG A 160 12.73 -14.35 15.48
N LEU A 161 12.21 -13.71 16.53
CA LEU A 161 12.34 -12.26 16.69
C LEU A 161 13.81 -11.85 16.84
N LEU A 162 14.60 -12.58 17.64
CA LEU A 162 16.04 -12.34 17.78
C LEU A 162 16.78 -12.49 16.44
N GLU A 163 16.46 -13.51 15.65
CA GLU A 163 17.06 -13.73 14.32
C GLU A 163 16.69 -12.61 13.34
N SER A 164 15.50 -12.04 13.46
CA SER A 164 15.04 -10.91 12.64
C SER A 164 15.49 -9.54 13.16
N TYR A 165 16.09 -9.48 14.35
CA TYR A 165 16.42 -8.22 14.99
C TYR A 165 17.51 -7.52 14.18
N PRO A 166 17.28 -6.27 13.72
CA PRO A 166 18.27 -5.56 12.93
C PRO A 166 19.56 -5.43 13.75
N ALA A 167 20.69 -5.79 13.14
CA ALA A 167 21.99 -5.59 13.76
C ALA A 167 22.11 -4.12 14.21
N PRO A 168 22.59 -3.84 15.43
CA PRO A 168 22.69 -2.47 15.92
C PRO A 168 23.46 -1.62 14.91
N ALA A 169 22.87 -0.50 14.51
CA ALA A 169 23.38 0.42 13.48
C ALA A 169 24.79 0.99 13.78
N ALA A 170 25.38 0.66 14.93
CA ALA A 170 26.70 1.09 15.37
C ALA A 170 27.89 0.46 14.60
N ALA A 171 27.67 -0.56 13.76
CA ALA A 171 28.73 -1.18 12.95
C ALA A 171 28.82 -0.65 11.51
N ALA A 172 27.84 0.13 11.03
CA ALA A 172 27.81 0.62 9.64
C ALA A 172 28.53 1.97 9.44
N ASP A 173 28.87 2.70 10.52
CA ASP A 173 29.44 4.06 10.44
C ASP A 173 30.90 4.16 10.94
N GLN A 174 31.56 3.04 11.27
CA GLN A 174 32.97 3.06 11.71
C GLN A 174 33.98 2.69 10.61
N GLY A 175 33.54 2.57 9.35
CA GLY A 175 34.38 2.13 8.22
C GLY A 175 34.78 3.21 7.20
N ALA A 176 34.33 4.46 7.34
CA ALA A 176 34.48 5.47 6.27
C ALA A 176 35.12 6.81 6.71
N GLY A 177 35.79 6.86 7.88
CA GLY A 177 36.41 8.08 8.42
C GLY A 177 37.94 8.10 8.46
N GLY A 178 38.63 7.19 7.77
CA GLY A 178 40.08 7.02 7.87
C GLY A 178 40.81 7.10 6.54
N ALA A 179 40.85 8.29 5.91
CA ALA A 179 41.92 8.71 4.99
C ALA A 179 41.62 10.07 4.34
N THR A 180 41.97 11.18 4.99
CA THR A 180 42.44 12.39 4.27
C THR A 180 43.52 13.10 5.09
N GLY A 181 44.76 12.74 4.76
CA GLY A 181 45.84 13.67 4.47
C GLY A 181 45.99 14.92 5.34
N SER A 182 46.90 14.81 6.30
CA SER A 182 47.75 15.90 6.77
C SER A 182 48.36 16.66 5.59
N ALA A 183 47.96 17.91 5.39
CA ALA A 183 48.73 18.91 4.65
C ALA A 183 48.96 20.11 5.58
N ALA A 184 50.17 20.15 6.13
CA ALA A 184 50.70 21.23 6.94
C ALA A 184 50.83 22.52 6.11
N VAL A 185 50.39 23.64 6.68
CA VAL A 185 50.75 24.99 6.26
C VAL A 185 51.65 25.59 7.34
N PRO A 186 52.84 26.12 7.01
CA PRO A 186 53.81 26.54 8.01
C PRO A 186 53.43 27.90 8.62
N ALA A 187 53.43 27.97 9.95
CA ALA A 187 53.38 29.23 10.68
C ALA A 187 54.76 29.90 10.66
N ALA A 188 54.85 31.03 9.96
CA ALA A 188 55.99 31.93 10.03
C ALA A 188 56.03 32.61 11.41
N GLY A 189 57.21 32.66 12.02
CA GLY A 189 57.43 33.25 13.33
C GLY A 189 57.86 34.71 13.32
N SER A 190 57.73 35.29 14.52
CA SER A 190 58.49 36.41 15.13
C SER A 190 58.17 37.86 14.76
N ALA A 191 57.73 38.60 15.79
CA ALA A 191 58.28 39.86 16.34
C ALA A 191 57.16 40.53 17.16
N GLY A 192 57.31 41.11 18.36
CA GLY A 192 58.45 41.50 19.17
C GLY A 192 57.93 42.55 20.19
N ALA A 193 58.61 42.64 21.34
CA ALA A 193 58.44 43.61 22.45
C ALA A 193 57.18 43.50 23.33
#